data_AF-A0A413G449-F1
#
_entry.id   AF-A0A413G449-F1
#
_cell.length_a   1.000
_cell.length_b   1.000
_cell.length_c   1.000
_cell.angle_alpha   90.00
_cell.angle_beta   90.00
_cell.angle_gamma   90.00
#
_symmetry.space_group_name_H-M   'P 1'
#
loop_
_entity.id
_entity.type
_entity.pdbx_description
1 polymer ?
#
loop_
_entity_poly.entity_id
_entity_poly.type
_entity_poly.pdbx_seq_one_letter_code
_entity_poly.pdbx_strand_id
1 'polypeptide(L)'
;MDFAKNTERLSKGRSRMADTAFFKTTTFGGFDKKSVLTYIDSLNEGFHKTEQQYQEKLNAFAQAQESQIAHIKNLEAQLADQNGKLEAVALQLEEERRQAAAAQEMLKTLQTQNEELQEELNASEREVKIQTERSRQLQFKAESLDYKSKKYDELSNQIGDTIIEAKRDAERIVAEANAQAKQSVDQANAQAKQITDQAKDYMKNFYAELASFNGDAGRLRKSIEEILFVLNDRVDVMQEVIRQIEDRFNPQEGGLSYIEEPGQPFAEPDDEAGHLGGVTREDLSD
;
A
#
# COMPACT_ATOMS: atom_id res chain seq x y z
N MET A 1 101.42 27.94 -26.56
CA MET A 1 102.68 28.21 -25.83
C MET A 1 103.90 28.07 -26.77
N ASP A 2 103.83 28.57 -28.02
CA ASP A 2 104.87 28.30 -29.03
C ASP A 2 105.33 29.52 -29.84
N PHE A 3 105.05 30.74 -29.37
CA PHE A 3 105.56 31.96 -30.00
C PHE A 3 107.03 32.27 -29.65
N ALA A 4 107.62 31.58 -28.66
CA ALA A 4 108.97 31.87 -28.16
C ALA A 4 110.11 31.13 -28.90
N LYS A 5 109.80 30.11 -29.72
CA LYS A 5 110.85 29.32 -30.43
C LYS A 5 111.21 29.85 -31.82
N ASN A 6 110.50 30.86 -32.32
CA ASN A 6 110.65 31.32 -33.70
C ASN A 6 111.63 32.51 -33.86
N THR A 7 112.02 33.16 -32.77
CA THR A 7 112.96 34.30 -32.78
C THR A 7 114.43 33.86 -32.79
N GLU A 8 114.74 32.63 -32.36
CA GLU A 8 116.11 32.10 -32.35
C GLU A 8 116.59 31.56 -33.70
N ARG A 9 115.67 31.25 -34.63
CA ARG A 9 116.01 30.74 -35.97
C ARG A 9 116.34 31.82 -37.00
N LEU A 10 115.97 33.08 -36.73
CA LEU A 10 116.26 34.22 -37.61
C LEU A 10 117.69 34.78 -37.43
N SER A 11 118.38 34.43 -36.34
CA SER A 11 119.76 34.87 -36.06
C SER A 11 120.83 33.96 -36.71
N LYS A 12 120.53 32.68 -36.92
CA LYS A 12 121.49 31.68 -37.46
C LYS A 12 121.61 31.63 -38.99
N GLY A 13 120.81 32.40 -39.72
CA GLY A 13 120.84 32.43 -41.20
C GLY A 13 121.81 33.44 -41.82
N ARG A 14 122.50 34.27 -41.04
CA ARG A 14 123.37 35.36 -41.55
C ARG A 14 124.87 35.06 -41.56
N SER A 15 125.28 33.83 -41.24
CA SER A 15 126.69 33.44 -41.21
C SER A 15 126.93 32.22 -42.08
N ARG A 16 127.11 32.44 -43.39
CA ARG A 16 127.82 31.57 -44.35
C ARG A 16 127.58 32.11 -45.77
N MET A 17 128.40 33.06 -46.20
CA MET A 17 128.80 33.31 -47.60
C MET A 17 129.82 34.45 -47.59
N ALA A 18 130.96 34.22 -46.95
CA ALA A 18 132.16 35.02 -47.15
C ALA A 18 133.34 34.06 -47.32
N ASP A 19 133.21 33.13 -48.28
CA ASP A 19 134.38 32.49 -48.87
C ASP A 19 135.04 33.55 -49.75
N THR A 20 136.01 34.25 -49.17
CA THR A 20 136.90 35.16 -49.88
C THR A 20 137.72 34.35 -50.89
N ALA A 21 137.28 34.38 -52.16
CA ALA A 21 137.93 33.68 -53.26
C ALA A 21 139.36 34.19 -53.47
N PHE A 22 140.35 33.36 -53.10
CA PHE A 22 141.77 33.65 -53.30
C PHE A 22 142.19 33.19 -54.70
N PHE A 23 142.20 34.12 -55.66
CA PHE A 23 142.61 33.81 -57.04
C PHE A 23 144.15 33.88 -57.16
N LYS A 24 144.80 32.83 -57.69
CA LYS A 24 146.25 32.86 -57.98
C LYS A 24 146.54 33.82 -59.13
N THR A 25 147.50 34.73 -59.01
CA THR A 25 147.87 35.67 -60.10
C THR A 25 148.94 35.05 -61.00
N THR A 26 148.70 34.97 -62.30
CA THR A 26 149.69 34.55 -63.31
C THR A 26 150.76 35.63 -63.50
N THR A 27 151.98 35.22 -63.87
CA THR A 27 153.22 36.02 -63.96
C THR A 27 153.16 37.23 -64.89
N PHE A 28 152.07 37.40 -65.65
CA PHE A 28 151.80 38.54 -66.50
C PHE A 28 150.39 39.08 -66.23
N GLY A 29 150.22 39.82 -65.13
CA GLY A 29 149.11 40.76 -64.93
C GLY A 29 147.67 40.24 -65.01
N GLY A 30 147.38 38.99 -64.64
CA GLY A 30 146.01 38.44 -64.65
C GLY A 30 145.79 37.30 -63.66
N PHE A 31 144.53 36.94 -63.40
CA PHE A 31 144.18 35.80 -62.53
C PHE A 31 144.26 34.46 -63.27
N ASP A 32 144.65 33.41 -62.55
CA ASP A 32 144.71 32.03 -63.02
C ASP A 32 143.30 31.57 -63.39
N LYS A 33 143.10 31.38 -64.70
CA LYS A 33 141.84 31.00 -65.31
C LYS A 33 141.23 29.75 -64.66
N LYS A 34 142.05 28.77 -64.24
CA LYS A 34 141.56 27.55 -63.59
C LYS A 34 140.95 27.84 -62.22
N SER A 35 141.65 28.61 -61.39
CA SER A 35 141.16 29.01 -60.06
C SER A 35 139.85 29.82 -60.13
N VAL A 36 139.73 30.72 -61.10
CA VAL A 36 138.49 31.50 -61.33
C VAL A 36 137.35 30.60 -61.79
N LEU A 37 137.60 29.69 -62.73
CA LEU A 37 136.58 28.75 -63.21
C LEU A 37 136.10 27.79 -62.11
N THR A 38 137.01 27.22 -61.30
CA THR A 38 136.61 26.36 -60.17
C THR A 38 135.75 27.09 -59.14
N TYR A 39 136.01 28.38 -58.88
CA TYR A 39 135.18 29.18 -58.00
C TYR A 39 133.81 29.49 -58.61
N ILE A 40 133.75 29.81 -59.91
CA ILE A 40 132.49 29.99 -60.64
C ILE A 40 131.69 28.68 -60.61
N ASP A 41 132.35 27.54 -60.81
CA ASP A 41 131.71 26.21 -60.79
C ASP A 41 131.17 25.88 -59.39
N SER A 42 131.94 26.13 -58.32
CA SER A 42 131.48 25.88 -56.94
C SER A 42 130.39 26.85 -56.49
N LEU A 43 130.45 28.10 -56.95
CA LEU A 43 129.42 29.11 -56.73
C LEU A 43 128.13 28.72 -57.45
N ASN A 44 128.21 28.30 -58.72
CA ASN A 44 127.08 27.79 -59.49
C ASN A 44 126.49 26.53 -58.85
N GLU A 45 127.33 25.61 -58.36
CA GLU A 45 126.87 24.43 -57.63
C GLU A 45 126.17 24.81 -56.31
N GLY A 46 126.67 25.82 -55.59
CA GLY A 46 126.04 26.39 -54.39
C GLY A 46 124.71 27.07 -54.70
N PHE A 47 124.62 27.83 -55.79
CA PHE A 47 123.37 28.41 -56.27
C PHE A 47 122.36 27.32 -56.65
N HIS A 48 122.75 26.30 -57.40
CA HIS A 48 121.86 25.19 -57.73
C HIS A 48 121.39 24.42 -56.49
N LYS A 49 122.27 24.17 -55.51
CA LYS A 49 121.88 23.52 -54.24
C LYS A 49 120.90 24.36 -53.44
N THR A 50 121.12 25.67 -53.35
CA THR A 50 120.22 26.57 -52.62
C THR A 50 118.89 26.76 -53.34
N GLU A 51 118.90 26.88 -54.67
CA GLU A 51 117.72 26.90 -55.53
C GLU A 51 116.88 25.63 -55.35
N GLN A 52 117.52 24.45 -55.37
CA GLN A 52 116.85 23.17 -55.09
C GLN A 52 116.23 23.14 -53.69
N GLN A 53 116.95 23.58 -52.65
CA GLN A 53 116.40 23.63 -51.28
C GLN A 53 115.21 24.58 -51.14
N TYR A 54 115.23 25.74 -51.82
CA TYR A 54 114.08 26.64 -51.82
C TYR A 54 112.91 26.06 -52.61
N GLN A 55 113.18 25.38 -53.72
CA GLN A 55 112.16 24.70 -54.50
C GLN A 55 111.49 23.58 -53.70
N GLU A 56 112.26 22.77 -52.97
CA GLU A 56 111.74 21.74 -52.05
C GLU A 56 110.86 22.34 -50.96
N LYS A 57 111.30 23.45 -50.35
CA LYS A 57 110.49 24.15 -49.33
C LYS A 57 109.20 24.74 -49.91
N LEU A 58 109.25 25.34 -51.09
CA LEU A 58 108.06 25.86 -51.77
C LEU A 58 107.08 24.73 -52.08
N ASN A 59 107.57 23.60 -52.57
CA ASN A 59 106.75 22.42 -52.82
C ASN A 59 106.13 21.86 -51.52
N ALA A 60 106.91 21.77 -50.44
CA ALA A 60 106.40 21.32 -49.14
C ALA A 60 105.35 22.28 -48.56
N PHE A 61 105.54 23.60 -48.71
CA PHE A 61 104.53 24.58 -48.30
C PHE A 61 103.27 24.51 -49.16
N ALA A 62 103.40 24.34 -50.47
CA ALA A 62 102.26 24.18 -51.37
C ALA A 62 101.43 22.94 -51.00
N GLN A 63 102.08 21.80 -50.75
CA GLN A 63 101.43 20.57 -50.31
C GLN A 63 100.75 20.71 -48.94
N ALA A 64 101.43 21.36 -47.98
CA ALA A 64 100.84 21.60 -46.66
C ALA A 64 99.62 22.54 -46.74
N GLN A 65 99.68 23.58 -47.56
CA GLN A 65 98.57 24.50 -47.79
C GLN A 65 97.39 23.78 -48.45
N GLU A 66 97.65 22.95 -49.47
CA GLU A 66 96.60 22.16 -50.13
C GLU A 66 95.93 21.17 -49.16
N SER A 67 96.72 20.48 -48.32
CA SER A 67 96.20 19.61 -47.28
C SER A 67 95.35 20.35 -46.24
N GLN A 68 95.75 21.56 -45.84
CA GLN A 68 94.96 22.38 -44.91
C GLN A 68 93.65 22.84 -45.52
N ILE A 69 93.66 23.28 -46.79
CA ILE A 69 92.45 23.68 -47.51
C ILE A 69 91.49 22.49 -47.65
N ALA A 70 92.01 21.30 -47.97
CA ALA A 70 91.19 20.08 -48.03
C ALA A 70 90.56 19.74 -46.67
N HIS A 71 91.32 19.90 -45.58
CA HIS A 71 90.81 19.67 -44.23
C HIS A 71 89.73 20.69 -43.83
N ILE A 72 89.94 21.99 -44.13
CA ILE A 72 88.95 23.05 -43.87
C ILE A 72 87.65 22.75 -44.61
N LYS A 73 87.72 22.39 -45.90
CA LYS A 73 86.53 22.01 -46.69
C LYS A 73 85.80 20.81 -46.09
N ASN A 74 86.53 19.83 -45.55
CA ASN A 74 85.92 18.69 -44.90
C ASN A 74 85.18 19.11 -43.62
N LEU A 75 85.80 19.94 -42.78
CA LEU A 75 85.17 20.48 -41.57
C LEU A 75 83.94 21.33 -41.89
N GLU A 76 84.00 22.17 -42.93
CA GLU A 76 82.84 22.95 -43.41
C GLU A 76 81.69 22.04 -43.85
N ALA A 77 81.98 20.96 -44.58
CA ALA A 77 80.97 19.98 -44.97
C ALA A 77 80.37 19.25 -43.75
N GLN A 78 81.19 18.89 -42.75
CA GLN A 78 80.69 18.29 -41.50
C GLN A 78 79.82 19.26 -40.71
N LEU A 79 80.20 20.54 -40.61
CA LEU A 79 79.40 21.57 -39.94
C LEU A 79 78.07 21.78 -40.65
N ALA A 80 78.05 21.79 -41.98
CA ALA A 80 76.82 21.90 -42.75
C ALA A 80 75.88 20.68 -42.51
N ASP A 81 76.42 19.45 -42.50
CA ASP A 81 75.66 18.24 -42.18
C ASP A 81 75.10 18.25 -40.75
N GLN A 82 75.93 18.65 -39.77
CA GLN A 82 75.48 18.75 -38.38
C GLN A 82 74.41 19.83 -38.18
N ASN A 83 74.54 20.98 -38.83
CA ASN A 83 73.53 22.03 -38.79
C ASN A 83 72.20 21.55 -39.39
N GLY A 84 72.24 20.85 -40.53
CA GLY A 84 71.02 20.27 -41.13
C GLY A 84 70.35 19.24 -40.22
N LYS A 85 71.12 18.40 -39.52
CA LYS A 85 70.58 17.46 -38.51
C LYS A 85 69.96 18.18 -37.32
N LEU A 86 70.60 19.24 -36.84
CA LEU A 86 70.11 20.02 -35.71
C LEU A 86 68.78 20.72 -36.05
N GLU A 87 68.67 21.26 -37.26
CA GLU A 87 67.42 21.84 -37.76
C GLU A 87 66.30 20.81 -37.89
N ALA A 88 66.59 19.62 -38.44
CA ALA A 88 65.62 18.53 -38.53
C ALA A 88 65.12 18.06 -37.15
N VAL A 89 66.02 17.93 -36.17
CA VAL A 89 65.65 17.57 -34.79
C VAL A 89 64.83 18.69 -34.13
N ALA A 90 65.16 19.96 -34.37
CA ALA A 90 64.38 21.08 -33.85
C ALA A 90 62.94 21.08 -34.38
N LEU A 91 62.76 20.82 -35.68
CA LEU A 91 61.43 20.69 -36.30
C LEU A 91 60.64 19.51 -35.73
N GLN A 92 61.29 18.36 -35.54
CA GLN A 92 60.65 17.19 -34.92
C GLN A 92 60.21 17.47 -33.48
N LEU A 93 61.06 18.12 -32.69
CA LEU A 93 60.74 18.50 -31.31
C LEU A 93 59.56 19.46 -31.24
N GLU A 94 59.46 20.42 -32.17
CA GLU A 94 58.33 21.34 -32.23
C GLU A 94 57.01 20.63 -32.56
N GLU A 95 57.05 19.69 -33.51
CA GLU A 95 55.89 18.88 -33.87
C GLU A 95 55.46 17.96 -32.73
N GLU A 96 56.39 17.29 -32.05
CA GLU A 96 56.09 16.48 -30.86
C GLU A 96 55.49 17.32 -29.73
N ARG A 97 56.01 18.54 -29.50
CA ARG A 97 55.43 19.47 -28.51
C ARG A 97 54.01 19.85 -28.87
N ARG A 98 53.73 20.09 -30.15
CA ARG A 98 52.38 20.40 -30.64
C ARG A 98 51.43 19.22 -30.44
N GLN A 99 51.87 18.01 -30.76
CA GLN A 99 51.08 16.79 -30.56
C GLN A 99 50.83 16.52 -29.07
N ALA A 100 51.84 16.70 -28.22
CA ALA A 100 51.71 16.58 -26.77
C ALA A 100 50.70 17.59 -26.20
N ALA A 101 50.74 18.84 -26.65
CA ALA A 101 49.77 19.87 -26.24
C ALA A 101 48.33 19.51 -26.68
N ALA A 102 48.16 19.04 -27.92
CA ALA A 102 46.85 18.60 -28.42
C ALA A 102 46.31 17.40 -27.64
N ALA A 103 47.16 16.42 -27.32
CA ALA A 103 46.79 15.26 -26.51
C ALA A 103 46.41 15.66 -25.08
N GLN A 104 47.11 16.63 -24.48
CA GLN A 104 46.78 17.15 -23.14
C GLN A 104 45.41 17.84 -23.11
N GLU A 105 45.09 18.66 -24.12
CA GLU A 105 43.76 19.29 -24.22
C GLU A 105 42.64 18.24 -24.43
N MET A 106 42.90 17.21 -25.23
CA MET A 106 41.95 16.11 -25.41
C MET A 106 41.73 15.33 -24.10
N LEU A 107 42.79 15.02 -23.36
CA LEU A 107 42.69 14.36 -22.07
C LEU A 107 41.89 15.19 -21.07
N LYS A 108 42.13 16.50 -21.02
CA LYS A 108 41.38 17.42 -20.16
C LYS A 108 39.89 17.43 -20.51
N THR A 109 39.57 17.50 -21.81
CA THR A 109 38.18 17.44 -22.28
C THR A 109 37.51 16.12 -21.91
N LEU A 110 38.19 15.00 -22.12
CA LEU A 110 37.68 13.67 -21.75
C LEU A 110 37.52 13.49 -20.23
N GLN A 111 38.39 14.13 -19.43
CA GLN A 111 38.25 14.13 -17.97
C GLN A 111 36.99 14.88 -17.55
N THR A 112 36.77 16.10 -18.07
CA THR A 112 35.55 16.87 -17.79
C THR A 112 34.29 16.12 -18.23
N GLN A 113 34.29 15.51 -19.41
CA GLN A 113 33.15 14.70 -19.88
C GLN A 113 32.89 13.47 -18.98
N ASN A 114 33.93 12.80 -18.49
CA ASN A 114 33.76 11.70 -17.54
C ASN A 114 33.20 12.17 -16.20
N GLU A 115 33.64 13.33 -15.70
CA GLU A 115 33.10 13.92 -14.47
C GLU A 115 31.61 14.26 -14.64
N GLU A 116 31.23 14.91 -15.74
CA GLU A 116 29.83 15.22 -16.07
C GLU A 116 28.96 13.96 -16.18
N LEU A 117 29.43 12.95 -16.91
CA LEU A 117 28.72 11.66 -17.04
C LEU A 117 28.58 10.94 -15.70
N GLN A 118 29.60 11.01 -14.84
CA GLN A 118 29.54 10.41 -13.51
C GLN A 118 28.52 11.13 -12.61
N GLU A 119 28.44 12.46 -12.70
CA GLU A 119 27.42 13.24 -12.00
C GLU A 119 26.00 12.92 -12.50
N GLU A 120 25.80 12.83 -13.82
CA GLU A 120 24.52 12.47 -14.42
C GLU A 120 24.09 11.05 -14.03
N LEU A 121 25.03 10.09 -14.04
CA LEU A 121 24.78 8.72 -13.59
C LEU A 121 24.35 8.70 -12.12
N ASN A 122 25.08 9.40 -11.24
CA ASN A 122 24.74 9.50 -9.82
C ASN A 122 23.38 10.15 -9.59
N ALA A 123 23.02 11.17 -10.39
CA ALA A 123 21.71 11.83 -10.32
C ALA A 123 20.59 10.87 -10.76
N SER A 124 20.79 10.15 -11.87
CA SER A 124 19.86 9.15 -12.39
C SER A 124 19.64 8.00 -11.41
N GLU A 125 20.71 7.47 -10.80
CA GLU A 125 20.61 6.44 -9.75
C GLU A 125 19.80 6.89 -8.54
N ARG A 126 19.95 8.16 -8.12
CA ARG A 126 19.14 8.74 -7.03
C ARG A 126 17.67 8.82 -7.44
N GLU A 127 17.38 9.27 -8.65
CA GLU A 127 16.00 9.36 -9.16
C GLU A 127 15.35 7.97 -9.24
N VAL A 128 16.06 6.97 -9.75
CA VAL A 128 15.58 5.58 -9.79
C VAL A 128 15.25 5.06 -8.39
N LYS A 129 16.09 5.34 -7.38
CA LYS A 129 15.81 4.97 -5.98
C LYS A 129 14.54 5.65 -5.46
N ILE A 130 14.35 6.94 -5.72
CA ILE A 130 13.16 7.70 -5.32
C ILE A 130 11.90 7.10 -5.96
N GLN A 131 11.94 6.83 -7.28
CA GLN A 131 10.80 6.26 -8.00
C GLN A 131 10.49 4.83 -7.56
N THR A 132 11.51 4.04 -7.23
CA THR A 132 11.34 2.68 -6.69
C THR A 132 10.63 2.72 -5.34
N GLU A 133 11.06 3.59 -4.43
CA GLU A 133 10.41 3.73 -3.12
C GLU A 133 8.97 4.27 -3.24
N ARG A 134 8.74 5.24 -4.14
CA ARG A 134 7.39 5.73 -4.46
C ARG A 134 6.49 4.61 -5.00
N SER A 135 7.02 3.76 -5.89
CA SER A 135 6.30 2.62 -6.44
C SER A 135 5.96 1.60 -5.35
N ARG A 136 6.89 1.34 -4.43
CA ARG A 136 6.64 0.48 -3.26
C ARG A 136 5.54 1.03 -2.35
N GLN A 137 5.53 2.34 -2.09
CA GLN A 137 4.47 2.99 -1.30
C GLN A 137 3.11 2.92 -2.01
N LEU A 138 3.07 3.11 -3.33
CA LEU A 138 1.85 2.97 -4.12
C LEU A 138 1.34 1.54 -4.11
N GLN A 139 2.22 0.56 -4.23
CA GLN A 139 1.88 -0.86 -4.12
C GLN A 139 1.26 -1.17 -2.76
N PHE A 140 1.88 -0.72 -1.66
CA PHE A 140 1.32 -0.93 -0.31
C PHE A 140 -0.07 -0.28 -0.16
N LYS A 141 -0.27 0.92 -0.73
CA LYS A 141 -1.60 1.57 -0.73
C LYS A 141 -2.62 0.78 -1.55
N ALA A 142 -2.23 0.26 -2.71
CA ALA A 142 -3.11 -0.57 -3.54
C ALA A 142 -3.50 -1.87 -2.83
N GLU A 143 -2.55 -2.56 -2.22
CA GLU A 143 -2.80 -3.77 -1.41
C GLU A 143 -3.70 -3.47 -0.21
N SER A 144 -3.51 -2.33 0.46
CA SER A 144 -4.38 -1.90 1.57
C SER A 144 -5.81 -1.62 1.11
N LEU A 145 -6.00 -1.00 -0.05
CA LEU A 145 -7.32 -0.76 -0.63
C LEU A 145 -8.00 -2.06 -1.07
N ASP A 146 -7.26 -2.97 -1.72
CA ASP A 146 -7.75 -4.30 -2.10
C ASP A 146 -8.20 -5.11 -0.88
N TYR A 147 -7.39 -5.10 0.20
CA TYR A 147 -7.76 -5.74 1.46
C TYR A 147 -9.05 -5.15 2.05
N LYS A 148 -9.19 -3.82 2.07
CA LYS A 148 -10.41 -3.17 2.54
C LYS A 148 -11.61 -3.53 1.68
N SER A 149 -11.47 -3.52 0.35
CA SER A 149 -12.55 -3.91 -0.58
C SER A 149 -13.05 -5.32 -0.27
N LYS A 150 -12.14 -6.29 -0.17
CA LYS A 150 -12.50 -7.68 0.18
C LYS A 150 -13.24 -7.77 1.52
N LYS A 151 -12.80 -7.00 2.52
CA LYS A 151 -13.50 -6.95 3.81
C LYS A 151 -14.90 -6.33 3.72
N TYR A 152 -15.09 -5.31 2.89
CA TYR A 152 -16.42 -4.75 2.63
C TYR A 152 -17.31 -5.71 1.86
N ASP A 153 -16.77 -6.45 0.89
CA ASP A 153 -17.52 -7.47 0.14
C ASP A 153 -17.94 -8.63 1.06
N GLU A 154 -17.02 -9.14 1.90
CA GLU A 154 -17.31 -10.14 2.93
C GLU A 154 -18.41 -9.66 3.89
N LEU A 155 -18.29 -8.43 4.42
CA LEU A 155 -19.28 -7.86 5.32
C LEU A 155 -20.64 -7.67 4.63
N SER A 156 -20.64 -7.22 3.37
CA SER A 156 -21.88 -7.04 2.59
C SER A 156 -22.59 -8.37 2.36
N ASN A 157 -21.86 -9.45 2.09
CA ASN A 157 -22.42 -10.79 1.98
C ASN A 157 -23.00 -11.26 3.31
N GLN A 158 -22.28 -11.08 4.43
CA GLN A 158 -22.79 -11.43 5.76
C GLN A 158 -24.07 -10.68 6.12
N ILE A 159 -24.14 -9.39 5.81
CA ILE A 159 -25.35 -8.57 6.00
C ILE A 159 -26.49 -9.09 5.11
N GLY A 160 -26.19 -9.43 3.85
CA GLY A 160 -27.16 -10.04 2.94
C GLY A 160 -27.75 -11.33 3.49
N ASP A 161 -26.90 -12.23 3.98
CA ASP A 161 -27.31 -13.51 4.57
C ASP A 161 -28.16 -13.31 5.83
N THR A 162 -27.73 -12.44 6.74
CA THR A 162 -28.50 -12.12 7.97
C THR A 162 -29.85 -11.48 7.66
N ILE A 163 -29.94 -10.62 6.65
CA ILE A 163 -31.22 -10.04 6.23
C ILE A 163 -32.16 -11.12 5.66
N ILE A 164 -31.63 -12.06 4.87
CA ILE A 164 -32.42 -13.17 4.32
C ILE A 164 -32.91 -14.08 5.44
N GLU A 165 -32.04 -14.42 6.41
CA GLU A 165 -32.39 -15.22 7.58
C GLU A 165 -33.45 -14.52 8.44
N ALA A 166 -33.23 -13.26 8.80
CA ALA A 166 -34.19 -12.47 9.57
C ALA A 166 -35.55 -12.35 8.88
N LYS A 167 -35.57 -12.22 7.55
CA LYS A 167 -36.81 -12.20 6.77
C LYS A 167 -37.54 -13.54 6.84
N ARG A 168 -36.82 -14.66 6.68
CA ARG A 168 -37.39 -16.01 6.81
C ARG A 168 -37.94 -16.26 8.22
N ASP A 169 -37.22 -15.83 9.25
CA ASP A 169 -37.68 -15.96 10.63
C ASP A 169 -38.91 -15.09 10.90
N ALA A 170 -38.95 -13.86 10.40
CA ALA A 170 -40.14 -13.02 10.51
C ALA A 170 -41.35 -13.65 9.79
N GLU A 171 -41.17 -14.16 8.57
CA GLU A 171 -42.22 -14.88 7.83
C GLU A 171 -42.71 -16.11 8.60
N ARG A 172 -41.79 -16.88 9.21
CA ARG A 172 -42.13 -18.04 10.04
C ARG A 172 -42.90 -17.63 11.30
N ILE A 173 -42.46 -16.61 12.02
CA ILE A 173 -43.15 -16.09 13.22
C ILE A 173 -44.57 -15.64 12.85
N VAL A 174 -44.73 -14.92 11.74
CA VAL A 174 -46.05 -14.49 11.26
C VAL A 174 -46.93 -15.69 10.89
N ALA A 175 -46.38 -16.70 10.21
CA ALA A 175 -47.12 -17.91 9.87
C ALA A 175 -47.55 -18.70 11.13
N GLU A 176 -46.65 -18.87 12.10
CA GLU A 176 -46.92 -19.52 13.38
C GLU A 176 -47.98 -18.77 14.20
N ALA A 177 -47.85 -17.44 14.31
CA ALA A 177 -48.83 -16.61 15.01
C ALA A 177 -50.21 -16.68 14.35
N ASN A 178 -50.28 -16.64 13.01
CA ASN A 178 -51.54 -16.80 12.27
C ASN A 178 -52.16 -18.19 12.48
N ALA A 179 -51.35 -19.24 12.50
CA ALA A 179 -51.82 -20.60 12.76
C ALA A 179 -52.38 -20.75 14.19
N GLN A 180 -51.67 -20.21 15.19
CA GLN A 180 -52.12 -20.21 16.57
C GLN A 180 -53.40 -19.37 16.77
N ALA A 181 -53.48 -18.19 16.14
CA ALA A 181 -54.67 -17.35 16.17
C ALA A 181 -55.88 -18.07 15.57
N LYS A 182 -55.71 -18.72 14.41
CA LYS A 182 -56.77 -19.52 13.78
C LYS A 182 -57.21 -20.68 14.69
N GLN A 183 -56.26 -21.42 15.27
CA GLN A 183 -56.55 -22.50 16.20
C GLN A 183 -57.34 -21.99 17.41
N SER A 184 -56.97 -20.84 17.98
CA SER A 184 -57.67 -20.22 19.10
C SER A 184 -59.10 -19.82 18.74
N VAL A 185 -59.30 -19.21 17.57
CA VAL A 185 -60.65 -18.87 17.05
C VAL A 185 -61.49 -20.13 16.83
N ASP A 186 -60.93 -21.17 16.24
CA ASP A 186 -61.63 -22.44 16.01
C ASP A 186 -62.03 -23.10 17.35
N GLN A 187 -61.15 -23.07 18.34
CA GLN A 187 -61.43 -23.56 19.70
C GLN A 187 -62.53 -22.74 20.39
N ALA A 188 -62.46 -21.41 20.32
CA ALA A 188 -63.47 -20.52 20.89
C ALA A 188 -64.84 -20.74 20.23
N ASN A 189 -64.88 -20.90 18.91
CA ASN A 189 -66.11 -21.20 18.17
C ASN A 189 -66.69 -22.56 18.57
N ALA A 190 -65.85 -23.59 18.73
CA ALA A 190 -66.29 -24.90 19.17
C ALA A 190 -66.87 -24.86 20.60
N GLN A 191 -66.22 -24.14 21.51
CA GLN A 191 -66.72 -23.93 22.88
C GLN A 191 -68.04 -23.15 22.88
N ALA A 192 -68.14 -22.05 22.12
CA ALA A 192 -69.37 -21.27 22.02
C ALA A 192 -70.54 -22.11 21.49
N LYS A 193 -70.29 -22.97 20.49
CA LYS A 193 -71.29 -23.92 19.99
C LYS A 193 -71.69 -24.91 21.07
N GLN A 194 -70.74 -25.50 21.78
CA GLN A 194 -71.02 -26.43 22.87
C GLN A 194 -71.87 -25.78 23.98
N ILE A 195 -71.55 -24.56 24.40
CA ILE A 195 -72.33 -23.80 25.38
C ILE A 195 -73.75 -23.55 24.87
N THR A 196 -73.89 -23.19 23.59
CA THR A 196 -75.19 -22.94 22.96
C THR A 196 -76.04 -24.21 22.90
N ASP A 197 -75.43 -25.35 22.54
CA ASP A 197 -76.11 -26.64 22.50
C ASP A 197 -76.53 -27.09 23.91
N GLN A 198 -75.65 -26.93 24.91
CA GLN A 198 -75.99 -27.19 26.31
C GLN A 198 -77.13 -26.29 26.80
N ALA A 199 -77.11 -24.99 26.49
CA ALA A 199 -78.18 -24.06 26.86
C ALA A 199 -79.53 -24.47 26.25
N LYS A 200 -79.53 -24.93 24.99
CA LYS A 200 -80.74 -25.48 24.33
C LYS A 200 -81.24 -26.73 25.04
N ASP A 201 -80.35 -27.64 25.42
CA ASP A 201 -80.72 -28.86 26.14
C ASP A 201 -81.30 -28.53 27.53
N TYR A 202 -80.70 -27.60 28.26
CA TYR A 202 -81.25 -27.09 29.52
C TYR A 202 -82.65 -26.48 29.33
N MET A 203 -82.83 -25.63 28.33
CA MET A 203 -84.15 -25.06 28.02
C MET A 203 -85.18 -26.13 27.69
N LYS A 204 -84.81 -27.15 26.89
CA LYS A 204 -85.69 -28.24 26.53
C LYS A 204 -86.12 -29.06 27.75
N ASN A 205 -85.17 -29.38 28.62
CA ASN A 205 -85.46 -30.08 29.88
C ASN A 205 -86.34 -29.24 30.80
N PHE A 206 -86.04 -27.94 30.92
CA PHE A 206 -86.85 -27.00 31.70
C PHE A 206 -88.29 -26.92 31.17
N TYR A 207 -88.51 -26.86 29.85
CA TYR A 207 -89.86 -26.89 29.27
C TYR A 207 -90.57 -28.22 29.54
N ALA A 208 -89.86 -29.35 29.51
CA ALA A 208 -90.42 -30.65 29.84
C ALA A 208 -90.84 -30.73 31.32
N GLU A 209 -90.00 -30.25 32.24
CA GLU A 209 -90.31 -30.15 33.66
C GLU A 209 -91.50 -29.21 33.91
N LEU A 210 -91.54 -28.04 33.28
CA LEU A 210 -92.65 -27.09 33.39
C LEU A 210 -93.95 -27.70 32.88
N ALA A 211 -93.91 -28.45 31.77
CA ALA A 211 -95.07 -29.16 31.24
C ALA A 211 -95.56 -30.26 32.20
N SER A 212 -94.64 -31.02 32.79
CA SER A 212 -94.96 -32.01 33.83
C SER A 212 -95.60 -31.34 35.04
N PHE A 213 -94.99 -30.26 35.55
CA PHE A 213 -95.50 -29.49 36.68
C PHE A 213 -96.91 -28.94 36.42
N ASN A 214 -97.15 -28.38 35.23
CA ASN A 214 -98.46 -27.87 34.85
C ASN A 214 -99.50 -29.01 34.75
N GLY A 215 -99.07 -30.19 34.27
CA GLY A 215 -99.87 -31.41 34.30
C GLY A 215 -100.22 -31.86 35.73
N ASP A 216 -99.25 -31.84 36.64
CA ASP A 216 -99.43 -32.19 38.05
C ASP A 216 -100.32 -31.19 38.77
N ALA A 217 -100.17 -29.88 38.51
CA ALA A 217 -101.06 -28.84 39.00
C ALA A 217 -102.49 -29.03 38.49
N GLY A 218 -102.66 -29.43 37.22
CA GLY A 218 -103.96 -29.80 36.65
C GLY A 218 -104.60 -31.00 37.34
N ARG A 219 -103.81 -32.06 37.64
CA ARG A 219 -104.28 -33.23 38.40
C ARG A 219 -104.66 -32.84 39.83
N LEU A 220 -103.85 -32.02 40.50
CA LEU A 220 -104.15 -31.51 41.83
C LEU A 220 -105.46 -30.73 41.84
N ARG A 221 -105.65 -29.81 40.88
CA ARG A 221 -106.90 -29.06 40.73
C ARG A 221 -108.08 -30.00 40.53
N LYS A 222 -107.97 -30.98 39.64
CA LYS A 222 -109.04 -31.98 39.44
C LYS A 222 -109.33 -32.77 40.71
N SER A 223 -108.29 -33.17 41.45
CA SER A 223 -108.44 -33.82 42.74
C SER A 223 -109.13 -32.92 43.77
N ILE A 224 -108.85 -31.61 43.79
CA ILE A 224 -109.56 -30.64 44.64
C ILE A 224 -111.03 -30.52 44.21
N GLU A 225 -111.31 -30.43 42.91
CA GLU A 225 -112.68 -30.42 42.37
C GLU A 225 -113.45 -31.70 42.76
N GLU A 226 -112.81 -32.87 42.66
CA GLU A 226 -113.36 -34.16 43.08
C GLU A 226 -113.59 -34.22 44.61
N ILE A 227 -112.64 -33.74 45.42
CA ILE A 227 -112.79 -33.65 46.88
C ILE A 227 -113.94 -32.72 47.22
N LEU A 228 -114.03 -31.54 46.60
CA LEU A 228 -115.13 -30.59 46.81
C LEU A 228 -116.47 -31.18 46.40
N PHE A 229 -116.51 -31.97 45.32
CA PHE A 229 -117.72 -32.69 44.92
C PHE A 229 -118.14 -33.72 45.98
N VAL A 230 -117.21 -34.55 46.47
CA VAL A 230 -117.47 -35.52 47.56
C VAL A 230 -117.83 -34.82 48.87
N LEU A 231 -117.22 -33.66 49.14
CA LEU A 231 -117.53 -32.85 50.31
C LEU A 231 -118.95 -32.29 50.20
N ASN A 232 -119.35 -31.81 49.02
CA ASN A 232 -120.70 -31.32 48.77
C ASN A 232 -121.72 -32.46 48.89
N ASP A 233 -121.43 -33.63 48.30
CA ASP A 233 -122.27 -34.83 48.44
C ASP A 233 -122.38 -35.28 49.91
N ARG A 234 -121.29 -35.19 50.69
CA ARG A 234 -121.33 -35.42 52.14
C ARG A 234 -122.09 -34.37 52.91
N VAL A 235 -122.04 -33.10 52.50
CA VAL A 235 -122.84 -32.02 53.09
C VAL A 235 -124.31 -32.26 52.79
N ASP A 236 -124.66 -32.69 51.57
CA ASP A 236 -126.03 -33.09 51.21
C ASP A 236 -126.49 -34.29 52.05
N VAL A 237 -125.64 -35.31 52.25
CA VAL A 237 -125.93 -36.43 53.14
C VAL A 237 -126.04 -35.97 54.60
N MET A 238 -125.20 -35.06 55.08
CA MET A 238 -125.31 -34.51 56.43
C MET A 238 -126.59 -33.69 56.60
N GLN A 239 -126.98 -32.90 55.59
CA GLN A 239 -128.25 -32.18 55.59
C GLN A 239 -129.43 -33.15 55.60
N GLU A 240 -129.36 -34.26 54.88
CA GLU A 240 -130.38 -35.31 54.92
C GLU A 240 -130.39 -36.07 56.26
N VAL A 241 -129.23 -36.30 56.89
CA VAL A 241 -129.15 -36.85 58.26
C VAL A 241 -129.71 -35.88 59.28
N ILE A 242 -129.43 -34.58 59.16
CA ILE A 242 -130.03 -33.53 60.00
C ILE A 242 -131.56 -33.55 59.80
N ARG A 243 -132.04 -33.65 58.56
CA ARG A 243 -133.46 -33.79 58.24
C ARG A 243 -134.08 -35.03 58.88
N GLN A 244 -133.37 -36.15 58.88
CA GLN A 244 -133.81 -37.39 59.54
C GLN A 244 -133.74 -37.33 61.08
N ILE A 245 -132.84 -36.52 61.65
CA ILE A 245 -132.79 -36.26 63.10
C ILE A 245 -133.92 -35.30 63.51
N GLU A 246 -134.18 -34.26 62.71
CA GLU A 246 -135.33 -33.36 62.87
C GLU A 246 -136.66 -34.13 62.78
N ASP A 247 -136.78 -35.08 61.85
CA ASP A 247 -137.97 -35.94 61.73
C ASP A 247 -138.08 -37.02 62.84
N ARG A 248 -136.96 -37.42 63.48
CA ARG A 248 -136.96 -38.42 64.58
C ARG A 248 -137.13 -37.83 65.98
N PHE A 249 -136.98 -36.53 66.16
CA PHE A 249 -137.09 -35.86 67.46
C PHE A 249 -138.26 -34.88 67.52
N ASN A 250 -139.45 -35.34 67.15
CA ASN A 250 -140.69 -34.66 67.51
C ASN A 250 -141.70 -35.61 68.18
N PRO A 251 -141.71 -35.65 69.52
CA PRO A 251 -142.97 -35.60 70.26
C PRO A 251 -142.97 -34.58 71.41
N GLN A 252 -144.19 -34.18 71.76
CA GLN A 252 -144.61 -33.06 72.61
C GLN A 252 -144.22 -33.19 74.10
N GLU A 253 -143.71 -32.09 74.71
CA GLU A 253 -144.28 -31.31 75.84
C GLU A 253 -143.20 -30.59 76.68
N GLY A 254 -143.42 -29.29 76.96
CA GLY A 254 -143.17 -28.68 78.28
C GLY A 254 -141.76 -28.17 78.65
N GLY A 255 -141.60 -26.84 78.69
CA GLY A 255 -141.16 -26.13 79.91
C GLY A 255 -139.68 -25.77 80.13
N LEU A 256 -139.43 -24.45 80.15
CA LEU A 256 -138.64 -23.67 81.14
C LEU A 256 -137.09 -23.59 81.08
N SER A 257 -136.61 -22.37 80.75
CA SER A 257 -135.74 -21.45 81.54
C SER A 257 -134.37 -21.91 82.09
N TYR A 258 -133.35 -21.01 81.94
CA TYR A 258 -132.14 -20.67 82.74
C TYR A 258 -130.94 -20.45 81.78
N ILE A 259 -130.41 -19.23 81.53
CA ILE A 259 -129.61 -18.25 82.32
C ILE A 259 -128.10 -18.62 82.45
N GLU A 260 -127.27 -17.65 81.99
CA GLU A 260 -125.87 -17.25 82.33
C GLU A 260 -124.61 -18.02 81.82
N GLU A 261 -123.82 -17.29 80.99
CA GLU A 261 -122.38 -16.93 81.07
C GLU A 261 -121.28 -17.98 81.43
N PRO A 262 -119.97 -17.67 81.29
CA PRO A 262 -119.18 -17.00 80.24
C PRO A 262 -117.94 -17.85 79.82
N GLY A 263 -117.20 -17.46 78.76
CA GLY A 263 -115.90 -18.10 78.48
C GLY A 263 -115.21 -17.73 77.16
N GLN A 264 -114.18 -16.87 77.26
CA GLN A 264 -113.06 -16.68 76.29
C GLN A 264 -112.28 -18.01 76.06
N PRO A 265 -111.19 -18.15 75.23
CA PRO A 265 -110.25 -17.12 74.69
C PRO A 265 -109.56 -17.42 73.32
N PHE A 266 -108.60 -16.53 72.98
CA PHE A 266 -107.34 -16.68 72.20
C PHE A 266 -107.22 -16.20 70.73
N ALA A 267 -106.71 -14.95 70.61
CA ALA A 267 -105.48 -14.46 69.95
C ALA A 267 -104.88 -15.12 68.67
N GLU A 268 -104.88 -14.34 67.57
CA GLU A 268 -103.75 -13.81 66.75
C GLU A 268 -102.36 -14.49 66.77
N PRO A 269 -101.58 -14.46 65.66
CA PRO A 269 -100.98 -13.18 65.22
C PRO A 269 -100.92 -12.91 63.70
N ASP A 270 -100.85 -11.61 63.41
CA ASP A 270 -100.55 -10.96 62.14
C ASP A 270 -99.05 -11.03 61.78
N ASP A 271 -98.80 -11.38 60.53
CA ASP A 271 -97.93 -10.72 59.54
C ASP A 271 -96.73 -9.87 60.03
N GLU A 272 -95.52 -10.45 59.95
CA GLU A 272 -94.27 -9.70 59.76
C GLU A 272 -93.45 -10.29 58.60
N ALA A 273 -93.58 -9.69 57.41
CA ALA A 273 -92.67 -9.91 56.28
C ALA A 273 -91.89 -8.63 56.01
N GLY A 274 -90.71 -8.52 56.61
CA GLY A 274 -89.76 -7.45 56.31
C GLY A 274 -88.45 -7.62 57.05
N HIS A 275 -87.44 -8.23 56.42
CA HIS A 275 -86.06 -7.79 56.61
C HIS A 275 -85.11 -8.22 55.48
N LEU A 276 -84.42 -7.20 54.97
CA LEU A 276 -83.33 -7.16 54.00
C LEU A 276 -82.07 -7.87 54.52
N GLY A 277 -81.28 -8.47 53.61
CA GLY A 277 -79.94 -8.96 53.94
C GLY A 277 -79.22 -9.73 52.83
N GLY A 278 -79.00 -9.13 51.66
CA GLY A 278 -78.07 -9.65 50.66
C GLY A 278 -76.65 -9.13 50.92
N VAL A 279 -75.70 -10.02 51.17
CA VAL A 279 -74.29 -9.69 51.36
C VAL A 279 -73.59 -9.68 50.00
N THR A 280 -73.10 -8.51 49.58
CA THR A 280 -72.16 -8.33 48.49
C THR A 280 -70.76 -8.74 48.92
N ARG A 281 -70.06 -9.54 48.12
CA ARG A 281 -68.61 -9.65 48.16
C ARG A 281 -68.07 -9.58 46.74
N GLU A 282 -67.71 -8.36 46.33
CA GLU A 282 -66.72 -8.12 45.29
C GLU A 282 -65.35 -8.46 45.87
N ASP A 283 -64.60 -9.30 45.17
CA ASP A 283 -63.14 -9.25 45.16
C ASP A 283 -62.71 -9.63 43.73
N LEU A 284 -62.55 -8.60 42.91
CA LEU A 284 -61.76 -8.62 41.68
C LEU A 284 -60.42 -7.99 42.06
N SER A 285 -59.37 -8.79 42.03
CA SER A 285 -57.99 -8.32 42.01
C SER A 285 -57.41 -8.70 40.64
N ASP A 286 -57.06 -7.68 39.85
CA ASP A 286 -55.94 -7.74 38.91
C ASP A 286 -54.61 -7.73 39.69
#